data_AF-A0A7S0PX53-F1
#
_entry.id   AF-A0A7S0PX53-F1
#
_cell.length_a   1.000
_cell.length_b   1.000
_cell.length_c   1.000
_cell.angle_alpha   90.00
_cell.angle_beta   90.00
_cell.angle_gamma   90.00
#
_symmetry.space_group_name_H-M   'P 1'
#
loop_
_entity.id
_entity.type
_entity.pdbx_description
1 polymer ?
#
loop_
_entity_poly.entity_id
_entity_poly.type
_entity_poly.pdbx_seq_one_letter_code
_entity_poly.pdbx_strand_id
1 'polypeptide(L)'
;VGDSMLPCPPSGCLLSWLIQAGLAFRAGPTPEGFRATIVSIGNDAGDLDSLVSSIAISDWQPVGGCGRELLWVPVAPFPRSDFRLRQDACLLFRHLGFSFDEVGSPESLLHLDDVDATTTR
;
A
#
# COMPACT_ATOMS: atom_id res chain seq x y z
N VAL A 1 -10.49 -24.96 -10.47
CA VAL A 1 -11.30 -23.82 -10.97
C VAL A 1 -10.69 -22.58 -10.34
N GLY A 2 -10.05 -21.73 -11.15
CA GLY A 2 -9.59 -20.39 -10.76
C GLY A 2 -8.23 -20.32 -10.07
N ASP A 3 -7.16 -20.51 -10.84
CA ASP A 3 -5.81 -20.08 -10.46
C ASP A 3 -5.80 -18.53 -10.47
N SER A 4 -6.09 -17.91 -9.33
CA SER A 4 -6.15 -16.45 -9.15
C SER A 4 -5.23 -16.01 -8.01
N MET A 5 -4.06 -16.63 -7.95
CA MET A 5 -2.96 -16.11 -7.15
C MET A 5 -2.36 -14.92 -7.91
N LEU A 6 -2.46 -13.73 -7.33
CA LEU A 6 -1.69 -12.60 -7.83
C LEU A 6 -0.20 -12.94 -7.66
N PRO A 7 0.60 -12.97 -8.74
CA PRO A 7 2.00 -13.36 -8.64
C PRO A 7 2.75 -12.38 -7.75
N CYS A 8 3.67 -12.89 -6.92
CA CYS A 8 4.65 -12.04 -6.24
C CYS A 8 5.33 -11.17 -7.30
N PRO A 9 5.24 -9.83 -7.20
CA PRO A 9 5.80 -8.97 -8.23
C PRO A 9 7.32 -9.16 -8.27
N PRO A 10 7.92 -9.20 -9.47
CA PRO A 10 9.37 -9.27 -9.57
C PRO A 10 9.98 -8.08 -8.83
N SER A 11 10.99 -8.36 -8.00
CA SER A 11 11.78 -7.36 -7.30
C SER A 11 12.31 -6.34 -8.31
N GLY A 12 11.77 -5.11 -8.33
CA GLY A 12 12.21 -4.05 -9.23
C GLY A 12 11.16 -3.04 -9.69
N CYS A 13 9.86 -3.31 -9.56
CA CYS A 13 8.80 -2.34 -9.91
C CYS A 13 7.95 -1.97 -8.70
N LEU A 14 8.32 -0.88 -8.01
CA LEU A 14 7.64 -0.35 -6.81
C LEU A 14 6.12 -0.21 -7.00
N LEU A 15 5.69 0.34 -8.14
CA LEU A 15 4.26 0.58 -8.42
C LEU A 15 3.49 -0.73 -8.54
N SER A 16 4.02 -1.72 -9.25
CA SER A 16 3.41 -3.04 -9.35
C SER A 16 3.33 -3.70 -7.99
N TRP A 17 4.39 -3.61 -7.18
CA TRP A 17 4.38 -4.12 -5.82
C TRP A 17 3.30 -3.48 -4.95
N LEU A 18 3.22 -2.14 -4.94
CA LEU A 18 2.27 -1.42 -4.11
C LEU A 18 0.81 -1.76 -4.46
N ILE A 19 0.51 -1.87 -5.76
CA ILE A 19 -0.81 -2.32 -6.25
C ILE A 19 -1.12 -3.72 -5.71
N GLN A 20 -0.19 -4.67 -5.82
CA GLN A 20 -0.41 -6.04 -5.37
C GLN A 20 -0.57 -6.13 -3.84
N ALA A 21 0.23 -5.39 -3.08
CA ALA A 21 0.11 -5.33 -1.62
C ALA A 21 -1.26 -4.77 -1.20
N GLY A 22 -1.72 -3.69 -1.85
CA GLY A 22 -3.03 -3.10 -1.60
C GLY A 22 -4.19 -4.03 -1.95
N LEU A 23 -4.10 -4.74 -3.09
CA LEU A 23 -5.11 -5.74 -3.48
C LEU A 23 -5.16 -6.91 -2.51
N ALA A 24 -4.00 -7.46 -2.12
CA ALA A 24 -3.91 -8.55 -1.15
C ALA A 24 -4.47 -8.15 0.21
N PHE A 25 -4.18 -6.92 0.67
CA PHE A 25 -4.71 -6.38 1.91
C PHE A 25 -6.25 -6.30 1.88
N ARG A 26 -6.83 -5.73 0.82
CA ARG A 26 -8.29 -5.58 0.66
C ARG A 26 -9.02 -6.91 0.47
N ALA A 27 -8.36 -7.91 -0.13
CA ALA A 27 -8.92 -9.25 -0.30
C ALA A 27 -9.10 -9.99 1.05
N GLY A 28 -8.36 -9.57 2.09
CA GLY A 28 -8.39 -10.20 3.40
C GLY A 28 -7.66 -11.56 3.44
N PRO A 29 -7.70 -12.24 4.59
CA PRO A 29 -6.98 -13.49 4.78
C PRO A 29 -7.57 -14.61 3.92
N THR A 30 -6.70 -15.45 3.34
CA THR A 30 -7.09 -16.67 2.64
C THR A 30 -6.30 -17.87 3.18
N PRO A 31 -6.81 -19.11 3.11
CA PRO A 31 -6.10 -20.30 3.60
C PRO A 31 -4.72 -20.50 2.98
N GLU A 32 -4.54 -20.01 1.74
CA GLU A 32 -3.32 -20.14 0.96
C GLU A 32 -2.48 -18.85 0.92
N GLY A 33 -3.00 -17.75 1.46
CA GLY A 33 -2.41 -16.42 1.46
C GLY A 33 -1.56 -16.12 2.69
N PHE A 34 -1.35 -14.83 2.96
CA PHE A 34 -0.57 -14.36 4.09
C PHE A 34 -1.26 -14.67 5.42
N ARG A 35 -0.50 -15.12 6.42
CA ARG A 35 -1.00 -15.46 7.76
C ARG A 35 -1.25 -14.25 8.65
N ALA A 36 -0.51 -13.17 8.44
CA ALA A 36 -0.73 -11.89 9.09
C ALA A 36 -0.27 -10.73 8.20
N THR A 37 -0.66 -9.52 8.60
CA THR A 37 -0.26 -8.27 7.96
C THR A 37 0.51 -7.41 8.96
N ILE A 38 1.61 -6.82 8.50
CA ILE A 38 2.30 -5.73 9.19
C ILE A 38 2.01 -4.45 8.43
N VAL A 39 1.39 -3.50 9.13
CA VAL A 39 1.09 -2.17 8.60
C VAL A 39 2.24 -1.24 8.96
N SER A 40 2.83 -0.64 7.94
CA SER A 40 3.83 0.41 8.09
C SER A 40 3.15 1.76 7.91
N ILE A 41 3.16 2.58 8.96
CA ILE A 41 2.51 3.89 8.98
C ILE A 41 3.51 4.92 9.49
N GLY A 42 3.54 6.08 8.84
CA GLY A 42 4.35 7.21 9.27
C GLY A 42 3.70 7.96 10.44
N ASN A 43 4.24 9.12 10.79
CA ASN A 43 3.66 9.96 11.84
C ASN A 43 2.35 10.65 11.39
N ASP A 44 1.58 11.20 12.33
CA ASP A 44 0.29 11.84 12.06
C ASP A 44 0.35 13.07 11.14
N ALA A 45 1.52 13.71 11.00
CA ALA A 45 1.67 14.82 10.04
C ALA A 45 1.56 14.31 8.59
N GLY A 46 1.97 13.07 8.35
CA GLY A 46 1.91 12.43 7.03
C GLY A 46 2.68 13.24 5.99
N ASP A 47 3.81 13.84 6.38
CA ASP A 47 4.71 14.52 5.47
C ASP A 47 5.35 13.56 4.46
N LEU A 48 6.02 14.12 3.45
CA LEU A 48 6.61 13.32 2.39
C LEU A 48 7.57 12.25 2.92
N ASP A 49 8.37 12.58 3.94
CA ASP A 49 9.30 11.64 4.55
C ASP A 49 8.56 10.46 5.19
N SER A 50 7.49 10.72 5.95
CA SER A 50 6.63 9.70 6.54
C SER A 50 6.03 8.75 5.49
N LEU A 51 5.55 9.30 4.36
CA LEU A 51 4.96 8.51 3.27
C LEU A 51 5.99 7.67 2.54
N VAL A 52 7.12 8.26 2.16
CA VAL A 52 8.17 7.56 1.41
C VAL A 52 8.85 6.52 2.29
N SER A 53 9.10 6.84 3.57
CA SER A 53 9.70 5.90 4.53
C SER A 53 8.80 4.68 4.78
N SER A 54 7.48 4.85 4.91
CA SER A 54 6.56 3.72 5.11
C SER A 54 6.49 2.81 3.88
N ILE A 55 6.50 3.40 2.68
CA ILE A 55 6.57 2.66 1.41
C ILE A 55 7.90 1.93 1.30
N ALA A 56 9.02 2.63 1.52
CA ALA A 56 10.35 2.07 1.39
C ALA A 56 10.60 0.92 2.37
N ILE A 57 10.22 1.05 3.64
CA ILE A 57 10.42 -0.04 4.61
C ILE A 57 9.61 -1.28 4.24
N SER A 58 8.39 -1.08 3.73
CA SER A 58 7.49 -2.18 3.33
C SER A 58 7.97 -2.89 2.06
N ASP A 59 8.52 -2.16 1.10
CA ASP A 59 9.13 -2.69 -0.13
C ASP A 59 10.48 -3.39 0.14
N TRP A 60 11.28 -2.85 1.07
CA TRP A 60 12.58 -3.42 1.46
C TRP A 60 12.47 -4.69 2.29
N GLN A 61 11.31 -4.94 2.92
CA GLN A 61 11.16 -6.22 3.60
C GLN A 61 11.33 -7.33 2.59
N PRO A 62 12.02 -8.42 2.96
CA PRO A 62 12.10 -9.57 2.09
C PRO A 62 10.68 -10.03 1.83
N VAL A 63 10.17 -9.72 0.64
CA VAL A 63 9.10 -10.48 0.00
C VAL A 63 9.72 -11.84 -0.24
N GLY A 64 9.80 -12.62 0.83
CA GLY A 64 10.40 -13.92 0.81
C GLY A 64 9.48 -14.79 -0.01
N GLY A 65 9.86 -15.02 -1.27
CA GLY A 65 9.38 -16.13 -2.10
C GLY A 65 9.63 -17.53 -1.49
N CYS A 66 9.66 -17.66 -0.17
CA CYS A 66 9.72 -18.90 0.63
C CYS A 66 8.98 -18.79 1.98
N GLY A 67 8.27 -17.70 2.30
CA GLY A 67 7.56 -17.55 3.58
C GLY A 67 6.18 -16.92 3.40
N ARG A 68 5.16 -17.76 3.25
CA ARG A 68 3.73 -17.40 3.08
C ARG A 68 3.10 -16.73 4.33
N GLU A 69 3.89 -16.04 5.15
CA GLU A 69 3.47 -15.69 6.52
C GLU A 69 3.06 -14.22 6.68
N LEU A 70 3.80 -13.26 6.12
CA LEU A 70 3.58 -11.83 6.42
C LEU A 70 3.43 -10.97 5.17
N LEU A 71 2.35 -10.20 5.11
CA LEU A 71 2.14 -9.12 4.14
C LEU A 71 2.57 -7.79 4.75
N TRP A 72 3.45 -7.04 4.09
CA TRP A 72 3.82 -5.70 4.50
C TRP A 72 3.07 -4.66 3.68
N VAL A 73 2.40 -3.74 4.37
CA VAL A 73 1.48 -2.79 3.73
C VAL A 73 1.74 -1.38 4.24
N PRO A 74 2.14 -0.43 3.37
CA PRO A 74 2.25 0.96 3.74
C PRO A 74 0.87 1.62 3.75
N VAL A 75 0.61 2.44 4.77
CA VAL A 75 -0.63 3.19 4.92
C VAL A 75 -0.31 4.66 5.19
N ALA A 76 -0.98 5.55 4.45
CA ALA A 76 -0.95 6.98 4.71
C ALA A 76 -1.78 7.29 5.98
N PRO A 77 -1.23 8.05 6.95
CA PRO A 77 -1.83 8.25 8.27
C PRO A 77 -2.97 9.29 8.29
N PHE A 78 -3.62 9.51 7.16
CA PHE A 78 -4.65 10.51 6.98
C PHE A 78 -5.70 10.03 5.96
N PRO A 79 -6.91 10.64 5.93
CA PRO A 79 -7.94 10.29 4.98
C PRO A 79 -7.51 10.52 3.52
N ARG A 80 -8.03 9.72 2.59
CA ARG A 80 -7.69 9.83 1.16
C ARG A 80 -7.76 11.24 0.60
N SER A 81 -8.84 11.94 0.93
CA SER A 81 -9.13 13.29 0.44
C SER A 81 -8.06 14.31 0.82
N ASP A 82 -7.24 14.01 1.82
CA ASP A 82 -6.25 14.92 2.38
C ASP A 82 -4.88 14.78 1.70
N PHE A 83 -4.69 13.75 0.86
CA PHE A 83 -3.46 13.59 0.07
C PHE A 83 -3.20 14.83 -0.79
N ARG A 84 -4.24 15.38 -1.42
CA ARG A 84 -4.16 16.58 -2.27
C ARG A 84 -3.62 17.83 -1.56
N LEU A 85 -3.63 17.85 -0.22
CA LEU A 85 -3.12 18.97 0.57
C LEU A 85 -1.57 18.94 0.66
N ARG A 86 -0.95 17.79 0.39
CA ARG A 86 0.50 17.57 0.43
C ARG A 86 1.08 17.73 -0.97
N GLN A 87 1.34 18.99 -1.34
CA GLN A 87 1.73 19.35 -2.71
C GLN A 87 3.05 18.73 -3.15
N ASP A 88 4.01 18.61 -2.25
CA ASP A 88 5.28 17.92 -2.45
C ASP A 88 5.09 16.43 -2.78
N ALA A 89 4.27 15.73 -2.00
CA ALA A 89 3.89 14.35 -2.27
C ALA A 89 3.12 14.22 -3.58
N CYS A 90 2.18 15.12 -3.86
CA CYS A 90 1.46 15.13 -5.14
C CYS A 90 2.42 15.27 -6.33
N LEU A 91 3.40 16.17 -6.25
CA LEU A 91 4.38 16.38 -7.31
C LEU A 91 5.27 15.14 -7.49
N LEU A 92 5.77 14.56 -6.40
CA LEU A 92 6.60 13.36 -6.47
C LEU A 92 5.85 12.17 -7.07
N PHE A 93 4.66 11.86 -6.58
CA PHE A 93 3.91 10.69 -7.02
C PHE A 93 3.48 10.83 -8.49
N ARG A 94 3.10 12.03 -8.95
CA ARG A 94 2.87 12.29 -10.38
C ARG A 94 4.14 12.11 -11.21
N HIS A 95 5.28 12.61 -10.72
CA HIS A 95 6.57 12.43 -11.39
C HIS A 95 6.95 10.96 -11.54
N LEU A 96 6.61 10.13 -10.55
CA LEU A 96 6.82 8.68 -10.56
C LEU A 96 5.78 7.89 -11.37
N GLY A 97 4.81 8.58 -11.99
CA GLY A 97 3.82 7.96 -12.87
C GLY A 97 2.63 7.29 -12.16
N PHE A 98 2.36 7.66 -10.91
CA PHE A 98 1.15 7.18 -10.22
C PHE A 98 -0.12 7.75 -10.87
N SER A 99 -1.14 6.91 -11.02
CA SER A 99 -2.50 7.35 -11.34
C SER A 99 -3.16 7.92 -10.09
N PHE A 100 -3.93 9.00 -10.27
CA PHE A 100 -4.66 9.68 -9.22
C PHE A 100 -6.17 9.51 -9.43
N ASP A 101 -6.89 9.31 -8.35
CA ASP A 101 -8.35 9.25 -8.33
C ASP A 101 -9.00 10.63 -8.41
N GLU A 102 -10.34 10.65 -8.39
CA GLU A 102 -11.16 11.87 -8.44
C GLU A 102 -10.96 12.81 -7.24
N VAL A 103 -10.51 12.29 -6.09
CA VAL A 103 -10.26 13.09 -4.89
C VAL A 103 -8.82 13.62 -4.81
N GLY A 104 -7.98 13.28 -5.80
CA GLY A 104 -6.62 13.78 -5.90
C GLY A 104 -5.61 12.99 -5.06
N SER A 105 -5.85 11.68 -4.88
CA SER A 105 -4.95 10.75 -4.21
C SER A 105 -4.45 9.65 -5.17
N PRO A 106 -3.22 9.12 -4.99
CA PRO A 106 -2.76 7.95 -5.72
C PRO A 106 -3.68 6.74 -5.47
N GLU A 107 -4.18 6.12 -6.55
CA GLU A 107 -5.12 4.98 -6.45
C GLU A 107 -4.52 3.77 -5.75
N SER A 108 -3.22 3.55 -5.94
CA SER A 108 -2.48 2.42 -5.39
C SER A 108 -2.06 2.60 -3.92
N LEU A 109 -2.19 3.80 -3.34
CA LEU A 109 -1.78 4.07 -1.96
C LEU A 109 -2.96 3.89 -1.01
N LEU A 110 -2.80 3.03 0.00
CA LEU A 110 -3.78 2.88 1.09
C LEU A 110 -3.70 4.06 2.06
N HIS A 111 -4.86 4.49 2.53
CA HIS A 111 -5.06 5.55 3.50
C HIS A 111 -5.80 5.01 4.72
N LEU A 112 -5.76 5.74 5.83
CA LEU A 112 -6.32 5.27 7.10
C LEU A 112 -7.81 4.91 6.99
N ASP A 113 -8.58 5.71 6.24
CA ASP A 113 -10.00 5.49 5.97
C ASP A 113 -10.29 4.26 5.09
N ASP A 114 -9.32 3.77 4.30
CA ASP A 114 -9.46 2.46 3.63
C ASP A 114 -9.41 1.30 4.62
N VAL A 115 -8.52 1.42 5.61
CA VAL A 115 -8.25 0.38 6.59
C VAL A 115 -9.42 0.29 7.57
N ASP A 116 -9.89 1.44 8.04
CA ASP A 116 -11.00 1.52 9.01
C ASP A 116 -12.32 1.01 8.43
N ALA A 117 -12.61 1.31 7.15
CA ALA A 117 -13.84 0.88 6.48
C ALA A 117 -13.98 -0.65 6.34
N THR A 118 -12.88 -1.39 6.49
CA THR A 118 -12.88 -2.86 6.43
C THR A 118 -13.33 -3.50 7.76
N THR A 119 -13.32 -2.75 8.86
CA THR A 119 -13.64 -3.24 10.22
C THR A 119 -15.15 -3.19 10.53
N THR A 120 -15.98 -2.62 9.65
CA THR A 120 -17.42 -2.40 9.88
C THR A 120 -18.36 -3.43 9.23
N ARG A 121 -17.88 -4.64 8.91
CA ARG A 121 -18.72 -5.74 8.38
C ARG A 121 -18.93 -6.86 9.38
#